data_AF-A0A8S3RFA6-F1
#
_entry.id   AF-A0A8S3RFA6-F1
#
_cell.length_a   1.000
_cell.length_b   1.000
_cell.length_c   1.000
_cell.angle_alpha   90.00
_cell.angle_beta   90.00
_cell.angle_gamma   90.00
#
_symmetry.space_group_name_H-M   'P 1'
#
loop_
_entity.id
_entity.type
_entity.pdbx_description
1 polymer ?
#
loop_
_entity_poly.entity_id
_entity_poly.type
_entity_poly.pdbx_seq_one_letter_code
_entity_poly.pdbx_strand_id
1 'polypeptide(L)'
;MSQYKLLVRSAKQVVTVRNNGAKVVCGKDMQAVDIIDGDDNDGVNILISKSGKIEFVGKNSKFEEKYKNLTVDVEIDATGKCVIPGLVDAHTHPVWAGDRVHEFAMKLAGATYMDVHKAGGGINFTVEHTRAASEDLLYKGLKQRLLNMMSTGTTTVECKSGYGLEVDTEVKMLKVIDRASKEIPITISSTFLGAHSVPRITDRLIKIPDIISDALLRCYDTFSGDMSSWNQDIATLNSLVLTLVRMVRDTSPCMSCEVSLQTLQVKIY
;
A
#
# COMPACT_ATOMS: atom_id res chain seq x y z
N MET A 1 18.09 18.46 -26.63
CA MET A 1 17.49 17.62 -25.56
C MET A 1 17.42 16.20 -26.08
N SER A 2 17.72 15.20 -25.25
CA SER A 2 17.62 13.80 -25.65
C SER A 2 16.17 13.39 -25.92
N GLN A 3 15.97 12.32 -26.69
CA GLN A 3 14.65 11.81 -27.03
C GLN A 3 14.03 10.97 -25.91
N TYR A 4 14.86 10.24 -25.16
CA TYR A 4 14.43 9.27 -24.15
C TYR A 4 15.04 9.59 -22.79
N LYS A 5 14.40 9.09 -21.72
CA LYS A 5 14.84 9.34 -20.34
C LYS A 5 15.95 8.37 -19.94
N LEU A 6 15.73 7.08 -20.16
CA LEU A 6 16.63 6.02 -19.68
C LEU A 6 16.71 4.90 -20.70
N LEU A 7 17.92 4.40 -20.93
CA LEU A 7 18.17 3.12 -21.57
C LEU A 7 18.90 2.21 -20.58
N VAL A 8 18.32 1.05 -20.29
CA VAL A 8 19.03 -0.06 -19.65
C VAL A 8 19.44 -1.02 -20.76
N ARG A 9 20.73 -1.27 -20.89
CA ARG A 9 21.29 -2.01 -22.03
C ARG A 9 21.85 -3.37 -21.61
N SER A 10 21.71 -4.35 -22.50
CA SER A 10 22.42 -5.63 -22.41
C SER A 10 22.14 -6.45 -21.14
N ALA A 11 20.94 -6.33 -20.55
CA ALA A 11 20.56 -7.19 -19.43
C ALA A 11 20.64 -8.67 -19.83
N LYS A 12 21.17 -9.51 -18.94
CA LYS A 12 21.19 -10.97 -19.15
C LYS A 12 19.78 -11.53 -19.09
N GLN A 13 18.95 -11.02 -18.18
CA GLN A 13 17.56 -11.42 -18.05
C GLN A 13 16.70 -10.20 -17.74
N VAL A 14 15.52 -10.15 -18.34
CA VAL A 14 14.45 -9.21 -17.96
C VAL A 14 13.21 -10.02 -17.63
N VAL A 15 12.78 -9.93 -16.37
CA VAL A 15 11.51 -10.50 -15.93
C VAL A 15 10.39 -9.53 -16.30
N THR A 16 9.35 -10.01 -16.98
CA THR A 16 8.18 -9.21 -17.33
C THR A 16 6.98 -9.61 -16.47
N VAL A 17 6.02 -8.70 -16.30
CA VAL A 17 4.83 -8.96 -15.47
C VAL A 17 4.00 -10.07 -16.11
N ARG A 18 3.64 -9.93 -17.40
CA ARG A 18 3.10 -10.98 -18.29
C ARG A 18 3.19 -10.53 -19.75
N ASN A 19 3.55 -11.43 -20.67
CA ASN A 19 3.61 -11.13 -22.12
C ASN A 19 2.27 -11.31 -22.84
N ASN A 20 1.25 -11.87 -22.17
CA ASN A 20 -0.07 -12.18 -22.75
C ASN A 20 -1.20 -11.20 -22.35
N GLY A 21 -0.88 -10.14 -21.61
CA GLY A 21 -1.87 -9.15 -21.14
C GLY A 21 -2.77 -9.60 -20.00
N ALA A 22 -2.47 -10.73 -19.33
CA ALA A 22 -3.23 -11.16 -18.16
C ALA A 22 -3.11 -10.14 -17.01
N LYS A 23 -4.25 -9.80 -16.41
CA LYS A 23 -4.33 -8.82 -15.31
C LYS A 23 -4.11 -9.42 -13.92
N VAL A 24 -4.40 -10.72 -13.77
CA VAL A 24 -4.27 -11.48 -12.53
C VAL A 24 -3.75 -12.87 -12.88
N VAL A 25 -2.88 -13.41 -12.03
CA VAL A 25 -2.34 -14.77 -12.12
C VAL A 25 -2.77 -15.52 -10.87
N CYS A 26 -3.25 -16.75 -11.02
CA CYS A 26 -3.77 -17.53 -9.90
C CYS A 26 -3.57 -19.04 -10.11
N GLY A 27 -3.56 -19.80 -9.01
CA GLY A 27 -3.41 -21.25 -9.05
C GLY A 27 -2.06 -21.69 -9.64
N LYS A 28 -2.09 -22.67 -10.55
CA LYS A 28 -0.87 -23.26 -11.16
C LYS A 28 -0.08 -22.25 -11.98
N ASP A 29 -0.74 -21.23 -12.53
CA ASP A 29 -0.09 -20.21 -13.36
C ASP A 29 0.90 -19.36 -12.56
N MET A 30 0.78 -19.32 -11.22
CA MET A 30 1.73 -18.63 -10.34
C MET A 30 3.12 -19.28 -10.33
N GLN A 31 3.27 -20.49 -10.88
CA GLN A 31 4.56 -21.18 -11.01
C GLN A 31 5.32 -20.76 -12.27
N ALA A 32 4.68 -20.01 -13.19
CA ALA A 32 5.28 -19.58 -14.44
C ALA A 32 5.66 -18.09 -14.39
N VAL A 33 6.94 -17.81 -14.59
CA VAL A 33 7.46 -16.44 -14.70
C VAL A 33 7.83 -16.17 -16.15
N ASP A 34 7.36 -15.05 -16.69
CA ASP A 34 7.71 -14.63 -18.05
C ASP A 34 9.06 -13.93 -18.03
N ILE A 35 10.03 -14.49 -18.75
CA ILE A 35 11.42 -14.02 -18.79
C ILE A 35 11.83 -13.82 -20.24
N ILE A 36 12.50 -12.72 -20.52
CA ILE A 36 13.24 -12.52 -21.78
C ILE A 36 14.71 -12.75 -21.44
N ASP A 37 15.26 -13.84 -21.97
CA ASP A 37 16.67 -14.18 -21.82
C ASP A 37 17.51 -13.53 -22.93
N GLY A 38 18.57 -12.85 -22.49
CA GLY A 38 19.69 -12.46 -23.33
C GLY A 38 20.78 -13.54 -23.32
N ASP A 39 21.64 -13.49 -24.31
CA ASP A 39 22.85 -14.30 -24.39
C ASP A 39 24.10 -13.41 -24.52
N ASP A 40 25.28 -14.03 -24.60
CA ASP A 40 26.57 -13.31 -24.62
C ASP A 40 26.70 -12.35 -25.82
N ASN A 41 25.92 -12.55 -26.89
CA ASN A 41 25.96 -11.74 -28.10
C ASN A 41 24.71 -10.86 -28.30
N ASP A 42 23.60 -11.18 -27.63
CA ASP A 42 22.32 -10.50 -27.79
C ASP A 42 21.60 -10.34 -26.43
N GLY A 43 22.02 -9.33 -25.66
CA GLY A 43 21.40 -8.95 -24.39
C GLY A 43 20.02 -8.29 -24.56
N VAL A 44 19.34 -8.01 -23.44
CA VAL A 44 17.99 -7.42 -23.44
C VAL A 44 18.04 -5.95 -23.06
N ASN A 45 17.42 -5.09 -23.88
CA ASN A 45 17.36 -3.66 -23.68
C ASN A 45 15.98 -3.22 -23.18
N ILE A 46 15.96 -2.20 -22.30
CA ILE A 46 14.75 -1.53 -21.82
C ILE A 46 14.89 -0.04 -22.11
N LEU A 47 13.95 0.52 -22.86
CA LEU A 47 13.92 1.95 -23.19
C LEU A 47 12.75 2.64 -22.48
N ILE A 48 13.03 3.74 -21.79
CA ILE A 48 12.05 4.53 -21.05
C ILE A 48 11.88 5.90 -21.71
N SER A 49 10.64 6.25 -22.01
CA SER A 49 10.27 7.55 -22.58
C SER A 49 10.43 8.70 -21.58
N LYS A 50 10.39 9.93 -22.07
CA LYS A 50 10.42 11.14 -21.23
C LYS A 50 9.29 11.21 -20.21
N SER A 51 8.13 10.60 -20.51
CA SER A 51 7.00 10.51 -19.59
C SER A 51 7.15 9.40 -18.54
N GLY A 52 8.27 8.66 -18.53
CA GLY A 52 8.53 7.59 -17.58
C GLY A 52 7.86 6.26 -17.92
N LYS A 53 7.32 6.11 -19.13
CA LYS A 53 6.72 4.85 -19.59
C LYS A 53 7.75 3.97 -20.29
N ILE A 54 7.58 2.66 -20.16
CA ILE A 54 8.36 1.67 -20.92
C ILE A 54 7.94 1.76 -22.38
N GLU A 55 8.88 2.12 -23.24
CA GLU A 55 8.70 2.25 -24.70
C GLU A 55 9.09 0.95 -25.43
N PHE A 56 10.09 0.24 -24.90
CA PHE A 56 10.59 -0.99 -25.48
C PHE A 56 11.17 -1.91 -24.40
N VAL A 57 10.94 -3.21 -24.55
CA VAL A 57 11.66 -4.29 -23.88
C VAL A 57 11.91 -5.38 -24.92
N GLY A 58 13.16 -5.78 -25.10
CA GLY A 58 13.48 -6.83 -26.07
C GLY A 58 14.98 -6.96 -26.36
N LYS A 59 15.32 -7.94 -27.19
CA LYS A 59 16.71 -8.23 -27.57
C LYS A 59 17.39 -7.06 -28.28
N ASN A 60 18.71 -6.95 -28.13
CA ASN A 60 19.53 -5.89 -28.74
C ASN A 60 19.41 -5.89 -30.26
N SER A 61 19.38 -7.06 -30.90
CA SER A 61 19.14 -7.20 -32.35
C SER A 61 17.86 -6.48 -32.81
N LYS A 62 16.75 -6.66 -32.08
CA LYS A 62 15.46 -5.98 -32.35
C LYS A 62 15.46 -4.51 -31.97
N PHE A 63 16.22 -4.16 -30.95
CA PHE A 63 16.40 -2.77 -30.57
C PHE A 63 17.11 -1.97 -31.68
N GLU A 64 18.21 -2.48 -32.22
CA GLU A 64 19.01 -1.82 -33.25
C GLU A 64 18.31 -1.74 -34.61
N GLU A 65 17.44 -2.70 -34.94
CA GLU A 65 16.54 -2.63 -36.10
C GLU A 65 15.64 -1.39 -36.03
N LYS A 66 15.10 -1.08 -34.83
CA LYS A 66 14.07 -0.06 -34.63
C LYS A 66 14.61 1.31 -34.23
N TYR A 67 15.64 1.36 -33.39
CA TYR A 67 16.15 2.59 -32.78
C TYR A 67 17.59 2.85 -33.22
N LYS A 68 17.74 3.65 -34.29
CA LYS A 68 19.06 4.09 -34.81
C LYS A 68 19.35 5.52 -34.36
N ASN A 69 20.58 5.78 -33.92
CA ASN A 69 21.06 7.11 -33.51
C ASN A 69 20.19 7.80 -32.46
N LEU A 70 19.58 7.03 -31.55
CA LEU A 70 18.75 7.58 -30.48
C LEU A 70 19.62 8.36 -29.49
N THR A 71 18.99 9.28 -28.75
CA THR A 71 19.63 9.99 -27.65
C THR A 71 18.86 9.77 -26.35
N VAL A 72 19.57 9.49 -25.25
CA VAL A 72 19.02 9.26 -23.90
C VAL A 72 19.65 10.21 -22.89
N ASP A 73 18.94 10.55 -21.81
CA ASP A 73 19.55 11.28 -20.69
C ASP A 73 20.52 10.41 -19.89
N VAL A 74 20.13 9.16 -19.64
CA VAL A 74 20.87 8.20 -18.81
C VAL A 74 20.93 6.86 -19.54
N GLU A 75 22.12 6.26 -19.55
CA GLU A 75 22.34 4.89 -20.01
C GLU A 75 22.93 4.07 -18.87
N ILE A 76 22.41 2.86 -18.67
CA ILE A 76 22.86 1.91 -17.65
C ILE A 76 23.23 0.60 -18.36
N ASP A 77 24.48 0.16 -18.20
CA ASP A 77 24.91 -1.17 -18.61
C ASP A 77 24.48 -2.21 -17.58
N ALA A 78 23.62 -3.15 -18.00
CA ALA A 78 23.12 -4.25 -17.19
C ALA A 78 23.71 -5.61 -17.62
N THR A 79 24.86 -5.62 -18.31
CA THR A 79 25.54 -6.84 -18.71
C THR A 79 25.73 -7.81 -17.54
N GLY A 80 25.28 -9.05 -17.72
CA GLY A 80 25.33 -10.10 -16.69
C GLY A 80 24.33 -9.92 -15.53
N LYS A 81 23.49 -8.89 -15.55
CA LYS A 81 22.49 -8.61 -14.51
C LYS A 81 21.10 -9.09 -14.91
N CYS A 82 20.27 -9.34 -13.90
CA CYS A 82 18.84 -9.53 -14.06
C CYS A 82 18.11 -8.24 -13.70
N VAL A 83 17.16 -7.83 -14.53
CA VAL A 83 16.27 -6.70 -14.28
C VAL A 83 14.87 -7.25 -14.00
N ILE A 84 14.31 -6.85 -12.86
CA ILE A 84 12.96 -7.25 -12.44
C ILE A 84 12.08 -6.00 -12.29
N PRO A 85 10.74 -6.14 -12.41
CA PRO A 85 9.83 -5.06 -12.08
C PRO A 85 10.02 -4.64 -10.62
N GLY A 86 9.75 -3.36 -10.33
CA GLY A 86 9.71 -2.88 -8.96
C GLY A 86 8.68 -3.65 -8.14
N LEU A 87 9.02 -3.93 -6.88
CA LEU A 87 8.18 -4.73 -5.99
C LEU A 87 6.95 -3.94 -5.53
N VAL A 88 5.85 -4.66 -5.34
CA VAL A 88 4.58 -4.12 -4.83
C VAL A 88 4.31 -4.72 -3.46
N ASP A 89 4.34 -3.91 -2.42
CA ASP A 89 3.89 -4.29 -1.08
C ASP A 89 2.41 -3.96 -0.94
N ALA A 90 1.56 -4.97 -1.18
CA ALA A 90 0.12 -4.79 -1.30
C ALA A 90 -0.62 -4.72 0.05
N HIS A 91 0.07 -4.86 1.18
CA HIS A 91 -0.57 -4.84 2.48
C HIS A 91 0.35 -4.37 3.61
N THR A 92 0.28 -3.09 3.98
CA THR A 92 1.05 -2.58 5.14
C THR A 92 0.21 -1.73 6.08
N HIS A 93 0.70 -1.59 7.32
CA HIS A 93 0.18 -0.64 8.32
C HIS A 93 1.34 0.28 8.75
N PRO A 94 1.83 1.16 7.86
CA PRO A 94 3.15 1.75 7.98
C PRO A 94 3.19 3.00 8.88
N VAL A 95 2.02 3.50 9.28
CA VAL A 95 1.86 4.68 10.13
C VAL A 95 1.55 4.24 11.55
N TRP A 96 2.51 4.37 12.46
CA TRP A 96 2.30 4.16 13.89
C TRP A 96 3.38 4.85 14.73
N ALA A 97 3.13 4.99 16.03
CA ALA A 97 4.14 5.40 17.01
C ALA A 97 4.37 4.32 18.07
N GLY A 98 5.54 4.39 18.72
CA GLY A 98 6.00 3.38 19.66
C GLY A 98 6.51 2.09 18.98
N ASP A 99 6.94 1.15 19.81
CA ASP A 99 7.33 -0.20 19.38
C ASP A 99 6.83 -1.24 20.38
N ARG A 100 6.75 -2.49 19.93
CA ARG A 100 6.28 -3.63 20.73
C ARG A 100 7.40 -4.59 21.05
N VAL A 101 8.65 -4.11 21.14
CA VAL A 101 9.83 -4.94 21.44
C VAL A 101 9.70 -5.57 22.83
N HIS A 102 9.14 -4.85 23.80
CA HIS A 102 8.87 -5.38 25.14
C HIS A 102 7.93 -6.60 25.11
N GLU A 103 6.91 -6.61 24.24
CA GLU A 103 6.03 -7.77 24.09
C GLU A 103 6.74 -8.96 23.45
N PHE A 104 7.66 -8.69 22.53
CA PHE A 104 8.49 -9.74 21.94
C PHE A 104 9.36 -10.41 23.00
N ALA A 105 9.97 -9.62 23.90
CA ALA A 105 10.73 -10.15 25.03
C ALA A 105 9.85 -10.99 25.99
N MET A 106 8.63 -10.53 26.30
CA MET A 106 7.68 -11.30 27.12
C MET A 106 7.32 -12.65 26.48
N LYS A 107 7.04 -12.66 25.17
CA LYS A 107 6.72 -13.90 24.44
C LYS A 107 7.89 -14.87 24.43
N LEU A 108 9.12 -14.38 24.26
CA LEU A 108 10.33 -15.22 24.36
C LEU A 108 10.50 -15.82 25.77
N ALA A 109 10.07 -15.10 26.81
CA ALA A 109 10.07 -15.59 28.19
C ALA A 109 8.88 -16.54 28.50
N GLY A 110 8.05 -16.89 27.51
CA GLY A 110 6.94 -17.83 27.66
C GLY A 110 5.59 -17.20 28.04
N ALA A 111 5.47 -15.87 28.01
CA ALA A 111 4.20 -15.21 28.28
C ALA A 111 3.13 -15.58 27.24
N THR A 112 1.91 -15.87 27.70
CA THR A 112 0.78 -16.11 26.80
C THR A 112 0.30 -14.79 26.17
N TYR A 113 -0.50 -14.89 25.11
CA TYR A 113 -1.16 -13.72 24.52
C TYR A 113 -1.96 -12.92 25.56
N MET A 114 -2.63 -13.62 26.49
CA MET A 114 -3.43 -12.99 27.54
C MET A 114 -2.55 -12.25 28.55
N ASP A 115 -1.36 -12.78 28.87
CA ASP A 115 -0.42 -12.13 29.78
C ASP A 115 0.13 -10.83 29.18
N VAL A 116 0.46 -10.84 27.89
CA VAL A 116 0.85 -9.63 27.15
C VAL A 116 -0.29 -8.61 27.13
N HIS A 117 -1.53 -9.06 26.90
CA HIS A 117 -2.69 -8.16 26.90
C HIS A 117 -2.96 -7.54 28.28
N LYS A 118 -2.86 -8.34 29.35
CA LYS A 118 -2.98 -7.88 30.75
C LYS A 118 -1.90 -6.87 31.13
N ALA A 119 -0.70 -7.00 30.56
CA ALA A 119 0.41 -6.07 30.75
C ALA A 119 0.25 -4.76 29.93
N GLY A 120 -0.88 -4.54 29.26
CA GLY A 120 -1.13 -3.35 28.47
C GLY A 120 -0.64 -3.41 27.02
N GLY A 121 -0.10 -4.56 26.58
CA GLY A 121 0.31 -4.80 25.20
C GLY A 121 -0.85 -5.02 24.22
N GLY A 122 -0.51 -5.46 23.02
CA GLY A 122 -1.47 -5.70 21.95
C GLY A 122 -1.69 -4.49 21.04
N ILE A 123 -2.72 -4.55 20.20
CA ILE A 123 -3.07 -3.45 19.30
C ILE A 123 -3.34 -2.14 20.05
N ASN A 124 -3.93 -2.22 21.24
CA ASN A 124 -4.23 -1.04 22.06
C ASN A 124 -2.97 -0.26 22.46
N PHE A 125 -1.83 -0.94 22.69
CA PHE A 125 -0.57 -0.27 22.94
C PHE A 125 -0.20 0.65 21.78
N THR A 126 -0.25 0.12 20.55
CA THR A 126 0.03 0.90 19.33
C THR A 126 -0.99 2.02 19.13
N VAL A 127 -2.27 1.77 19.42
CA VAL A 127 -3.34 2.77 19.30
C VAL A 127 -3.08 3.95 20.25
N GLU A 128 -2.81 3.68 21.53
CA GLU A 128 -2.54 4.71 22.54
C GLU A 128 -1.34 5.59 22.14
N HIS A 129 -0.24 4.97 21.70
CA HIS A 129 0.94 5.70 21.24
C HIS A 129 0.69 6.51 19.96
N THR A 130 -0.07 5.96 19.01
CA THR A 130 -0.40 6.63 17.75
C THR A 130 -1.35 7.81 17.95
N ARG A 131 -2.29 7.70 18.89
CA ARG A 131 -3.16 8.81 19.31
C ARG A 131 -2.34 9.95 19.93
N ALA A 132 -1.44 9.63 20.86
CA ALA A 132 -0.59 10.61 21.55
C ALA A 132 0.46 11.27 20.64
N ALA A 133 0.87 10.60 19.55
CA ALA A 133 1.88 11.13 18.63
C ALA A 133 1.37 12.32 17.80
N SER A 134 2.24 13.29 17.55
CA SER A 134 1.97 14.36 16.60
C SER A 134 2.00 13.86 15.16
N GLU A 135 1.36 14.59 14.25
CA GLU A 135 1.38 14.30 12.80
C GLU A 135 2.82 14.23 12.26
N ASP A 136 3.70 15.17 12.67
CA ASP A 136 5.10 15.20 12.27
C ASP A 136 5.91 14.00 12.78
N LEU A 137 5.62 13.52 13.99
CA LEU A 137 6.29 12.32 14.52
C LEU A 137 5.91 11.08 13.71
N LEU A 138 4.62 10.94 13.39
CA LEU A 138 4.12 9.86 12.54
C LEU A 138 4.70 9.94 11.13
N TYR A 139 4.79 11.13 10.54
CA TYR A 139 5.40 11.33 9.23
C TYR A 139 6.89 10.94 9.20
N LYS A 140 7.67 11.34 10.22
CA LYS A 140 9.09 10.92 10.31
C LYS A 140 9.22 9.40 10.37
N GLY A 141 8.36 8.73 11.14
CA GLY A 141 8.31 7.27 11.23
C GLY A 141 7.97 6.62 9.89
N LEU A 142 6.89 7.09 9.23
CA LEU A 142 6.47 6.61 7.91
C LEU A 142 7.59 6.79 6.88
N LYS A 143 8.18 7.98 6.79
CA LYS A 143 9.25 8.31 5.85
C LYS A 143 10.42 7.34 5.95
N GLN A 144 10.90 7.07 7.17
CA GLN A 144 12.01 6.13 7.36
C GLN A 144 11.66 4.72 6.86
N ARG A 145 10.43 4.25 7.13
CA ARG A 145 9.97 2.93 6.69
C ARG A 145 9.88 2.85 5.17
N LEU A 146 9.31 3.87 4.54
CA LEU A 146 9.21 3.94 3.08
C LEU A 146 10.59 3.94 2.41
N LEU A 147 11.54 4.72 2.92
CA LEU A 147 12.92 4.73 2.41
C LEU A 147 13.59 3.35 2.56
N ASN A 148 13.36 2.66 3.67
CA ASN A 148 13.87 1.29 3.85
C ASN A 148 13.25 0.33 2.83
N MET A 149 11.93 0.39 2.61
CA MET A 149 11.24 -0.44 1.61
C MET A 149 11.75 -0.18 0.19
N MET A 150 11.98 1.09 -0.17
CA MET A 150 12.57 1.47 -1.46
C MET A 150 13.98 0.91 -1.63
N SER A 151 14.80 0.92 -0.57
CA SER A 151 16.16 0.36 -0.62
C SER A 151 16.19 -1.15 -0.90
N THR A 152 15.08 -1.84 -0.65
CA THR A 152 14.90 -3.28 -0.93
C THR A 152 14.11 -3.55 -2.22
N GLY A 153 13.83 -2.52 -3.03
CA GLY A 153 13.22 -2.66 -4.34
C GLY A 153 11.71 -2.41 -4.41
N THR A 154 11.06 -2.00 -3.31
CA THR A 154 9.64 -1.63 -3.33
C THR A 154 9.45 -0.30 -4.06
N THR A 155 8.64 -0.30 -5.11
CA THR A 155 8.27 0.90 -5.86
C THR A 155 6.82 1.31 -5.63
N THR A 156 5.99 0.38 -5.17
CA THR A 156 4.58 0.61 -4.85
C THR A 156 4.24 -0.02 -3.51
N VAL A 157 3.54 0.73 -2.65
CA VAL A 157 3.11 0.27 -1.34
C VAL A 157 1.67 0.66 -1.07
N GLU A 158 0.91 -0.23 -0.45
CA GLU A 158 -0.36 0.09 0.15
C GLU A 158 -0.18 0.47 1.62
N CYS A 159 -0.68 1.64 2.02
CA CYS A 159 -0.53 2.24 3.34
C CYS A 159 -1.89 2.35 4.02
N LYS A 160 -2.10 1.59 5.10
CA LYS A 160 -3.34 1.64 5.88
C LYS A 160 -3.28 2.62 7.05
N SER A 161 -4.44 3.20 7.37
CA SER A 161 -4.73 3.74 8.69
C SER A 161 -5.09 2.61 9.69
N GLY A 162 -5.88 2.85 10.74
CA GLY A 162 -6.40 1.80 11.61
C GLY A 162 -5.72 1.63 12.96
N TYR A 163 -4.75 2.48 13.30
CA TYR A 163 -4.25 2.62 14.67
C TYR A 163 -4.83 3.85 15.38
N GLY A 164 -5.83 4.52 14.79
CA GLY A 164 -6.58 5.57 15.45
C GLY A 164 -7.76 5.01 16.22
N LEU A 165 -8.61 4.20 15.58
CA LEU A 165 -9.89 3.73 16.12
C LEU A 165 -10.79 4.87 16.66
N GLU A 166 -10.57 6.07 16.17
CA GLU A 166 -11.32 7.30 16.42
C GLU A 166 -11.09 8.25 15.24
N VAL A 167 -12.06 9.10 14.95
CA VAL A 167 -12.06 9.86 13.69
C VAL A 167 -10.83 10.77 13.54
N ASP A 168 -10.49 11.53 14.58
CA ASP A 168 -9.39 12.50 14.52
C ASP A 168 -8.04 11.83 14.24
N THR A 169 -7.77 10.71 14.90
CA THR A 169 -6.51 10.00 14.71
C THR A 169 -6.47 9.26 13.36
N GLU A 170 -7.59 8.70 12.89
CA GLU A 170 -7.66 8.12 11.53
C GLU A 170 -7.40 9.17 10.45
N VAL A 171 -8.02 10.34 10.55
CA VAL A 171 -7.78 11.46 9.61
C VAL A 171 -6.33 11.95 9.69
N LYS A 172 -5.76 12.05 10.90
CA LYS A 172 -4.34 12.39 11.10
C LYS A 172 -3.42 11.40 10.38
N MET A 173 -3.69 10.09 10.48
CA MET A 173 -2.90 9.07 9.77
C MET A 173 -3.01 9.21 8.25
N LEU A 174 -4.21 9.45 7.71
CA LEU A 174 -4.41 9.64 6.27
C LEU A 174 -3.70 10.90 5.75
N LYS A 175 -3.70 12.00 6.51
CA LYS A 175 -2.91 13.20 6.19
C LYS A 175 -1.41 12.91 6.12
N VAL A 176 -0.89 12.10 7.04
CA VAL A 176 0.51 11.65 7.01
C VAL A 176 0.82 10.85 5.74
N ILE A 177 -0.10 9.98 5.31
CA ILE A 177 0.06 9.18 4.10
C ILE A 177 0.01 10.07 2.85
N ASP A 178 -0.94 11.00 2.76
CA ASP A 178 -1.05 11.98 1.67
C ASP A 178 0.18 12.90 1.57
N ARG A 179 0.71 13.34 2.72
CA ARG A 179 1.97 14.08 2.75
C ARG A 179 3.12 13.26 2.18
N ALA A 180 3.23 11.99 2.57
CA ALA A 180 4.27 11.11 2.08
C ALA A 180 4.17 10.83 0.57
N SER A 181 2.96 10.70 0.02
CA SER A 181 2.76 10.46 -1.42
C SER A 181 3.23 11.64 -2.29
N LYS A 182 3.23 12.85 -1.73
CA LYS A 182 3.69 14.09 -2.39
C LYS A 182 5.20 14.32 -2.23
N GLU A 183 5.79 13.91 -1.10
CA GLU A 183 7.19 14.20 -0.77
C GLU A 183 8.17 13.07 -1.12
N ILE A 184 7.70 11.82 -1.26
CA ILE A 184 8.56 10.64 -1.43
C ILE A 184 8.29 10.02 -2.80
N PRO A 185 9.33 9.71 -3.61
CA PRO A 185 9.17 9.14 -4.94
C PRO A 185 8.88 7.63 -4.91
N ILE A 186 7.80 7.26 -4.22
CA ILE A 186 7.22 5.91 -4.17
C ILE A 186 5.73 6.02 -4.47
N THR A 187 5.17 5.07 -5.21
CA THR A 187 3.73 5.04 -5.44
C THR A 187 3.03 4.52 -4.19
N ILE A 188 2.10 5.31 -3.64
CA ILE A 188 1.33 4.95 -2.45
C ILE A 188 -0.13 4.74 -2.82
N SER A 189 -0.69 3.60 -2.47
CA SER A 189 -2.14 3.38 -2.39
C SER A 189 -2.56 3.54 -0.93
N SER A 190 -3.41 4.51 -0.63
CA SER A 190 -3.89 4.74 0.74
C SER A 190 -5.06 3.81 1.05
N THR A 191 -5.29 3.44 2.30
CA THR A 191 -6.48 2.66 2.69
C THR A 191 -6.97 3.09 4.06
N PHE A 192 -8.23 3.49 4.14
CA PHE A 192 -8.88 3.71 5.41
C PHE A 192 -9.28 2.36 6.04
N LEU A 193 -8.83 2.14 7.28
CA LEU A 193 -9.14 0.97 8.09
C LEU A 193 -9.58 1.38 9.51
N GLY A 194 -10.54 2.30 9.64
CA GLY A 194 -11.07 2.67 10.95
C GLY A 194 -11.73 1.50 11.71
N ALA A 195 -12.16 0.46 10.98
CA ALA A 195 -12.72 -0.79 11.52
C ALA A 195 -11.65 -1.86 11.82
N HIS A 196 -10.44 -1.47 12.22
CA HIS A 196 -9.34 -2.41 12.48
C HIS A 196 -9.54 -3.26 13.74
N SER A 197 -10.12 -2.66 14.79
CA SER A 197 -10.40 -3.34 16.06
C SER A 197 -11.50 -2.60 16.84
N VAL A 198 -12.05 -3.26 17.86
CA VAL A 198 -13.04 -2.65 18.75
C VAL A 198 -12.30 -1.81 19.79
N PRO A 199 -12.56 -0.48 19.88
CA PRO A 199 -11.97 0.35 20.93
C PRO A 199 -12.32 -0.16 22.33
N ARG A 200 -11.45 0.07 23.33
CA ARG A 200 -11.71 -0.36 24.72
C ARG A 200 -12.96 0.27 25.35
N ILE A 201 -13.49 1.37 24.80
CA ILE A 201 -14.63 2.09 25.37
C ILE A 201 -15.92 1.25 25.27
N THR A 202 -16.52 1.01 26.44
CA THR A 202 -17.81 0.34 26.63
C THR A 202 -18.96 1.22 26.16
N ASP A 203 -19.35 1.06 24.89
CA ASP A 203 -20.71 1.21 24.34
C ASP A 203 -20.70 0.54 22.96
N ARG A 204 -20.58 -0.79 22.99
CA ARG A 204 -19.89 -1.61 21.99
C ARG A 204 -20.55 -1.79 20.62
N LEU A 205 -21.75 -1.28 20.37
CA LEU A 205 -22.49 -1.59 19.12
C LEU A 205 -23.08 -0.38 18.40
N ILE A 206 -23.31 0.73 19.10
CA ILE A 206 -23.99 1.91 18.51
C ILE A 206 -22.98 2.86 17.83
N LYS A 207 -21.72 2.92 18.29
CA LYS A 207 -20.76 3.94 17.82
C LYS A 207 -19.87 3.53 16.64
N ILE A 208 -19.71 2.24 16.34
CA ILE A 208 -18.83 1.81 15.23
C ILE A 208 -19.36 2.31 13.87
N PRO A 209 -20.66 2.17 13.55
CA PRO A 209 -21.23 2.70 12.31
C PRO A 209 -21.13 4.22 12.22
N ASP A 210 -21.33 4.92 13.33
CA ASP A 210 -21.24 6.40 13.39
C ASP A 210 -19.79 6.87 13.22
N ILE A 211 -18.81 6.23 13.89
CA ILE A 211 -17.38 6.53 13.72
C ILE A 211 -16.95 6.27 12.27
N ILE A 212 -17.40 5.18 11.66
CA ILE A 212 -17.09 4.89 10.25
C ILE A 212 -17.73 5.93 9.34
N SER A 213 -19.00 6.28 9.54
CA SER A 213 -19.71 7.23 8.69
C SER A 213 -19.13 8.65 8.81
N ASP A 214 -18.87 9.12 10.03
CA ASP A 214 -18.26 10.43 10.29
C ASP A 214 -16.81 10.48 9.82
N ALA A 215 -16.04 9.40 9.99
CA ALA A 215 -14.68 9.33 9.47
C ALA A 215 -14.66 9.37 7.96
N LEU A 216 -15.53 8.61 7.28
CA LEU A 216 -15.61 8.63 5.83
C LEU A 216 -16.02 10.00 5.30
N LEU A 217 -17.00 10.66 5.94
CA LEU A 217 -17.42 12.01 5.56
C LEU A 217 -16.30 13.03 5.77
N ARG A 218 -15.62 13.01 6.92
CA ARG A 218 -14.48 13.91 7.18
C ARG A 218 -13.28 13.62 6.29
N CYS A 219 -13.05 12.37 5.90
CA CYS A 219 -12.06 12.05 4.88
C CYS A 219 -12.46 12.70 3.55
N TYR A 220 -13.71 12.50 3.11
CA TYR A 220 -14.22 13.12 1.89
C TYR A 220 -14.05 14.65 1.88
N ASP A 221 -14.40 15.33 2.98
CA ASP A 221 -14.27 16.78 3.10
C ASP A 221 -12.81 17.24 3.16
N THR A 222 -11.94 16.52 3.88
CA THR A 222 -10.53 16.88 4.05
C THR A 222 -9.75 16.78 2.73
N PHE A 223 -10.16 15.87 1.84
CA PHE A 223 -9.48 15.65 0.56
C PHE A 223 -10.26 16.21 -0.66
N SER A 224 -11.43 16.81 -0.44
CA SER A 224 -12.20 17.75 -1.28
C SER A 224 -11.85 17.87 -2.78
N GLY A 225 -12.32 16.90 -3.57
CA GLY A 225 -12.72 17.14 -4.98
C GLY A 225 -11.70 16.88 -6.09
N ASP A 226 -10.40 16.76 -5.81
CA ASP A 226 -9.45 16.21 -6.79
C ASP A 226 -9.52 14.67 -6.78
N MET A 227 -10.66 14.16 -7.22
CA MET A 227 -10.92 12.72 -7.32
C MET A 227 -10.42 12.11 -8.63
N SER A 228 -9.52 12.79 -9.33
CA SER A 228 -8.85 12.25 -10.52
C SER A 228 -7.76 11.22 -10.17
N SER A 229 -7.20 11.33 -8.96
CA SER A 229 -6.33 10.32 -8.35
C SER A 229 -7.14 9.22 -7.62
N TRP A 230 -8.33 9.57 -7.11
CA TRP A 230 -9.22 8.70 -6.35
C TRP A 230 -10.03 7.78 -7.28
N ASN A 231 -9.60 6.54 -7.49
CA ASN A 231 -10.47 5.55 -8.15
C ASN A 231 -11.63 5.19 -7.21
N GLN A 232 -12.76 5.85 -7.45
CA GLN A 232 -14.00 5.63 -6.75
C GLN A 232 -14.58 4.25 -7.08
N ASP A 233 -14.75 3.46 -6.02
CA ASP A 233 -15.91 2.60 -5.89
C ASP A 233 -16.92 3.32 -4.98
N ILE A 234 -17.32 4.56 -5.34
CA ILE A 234 -18.36 5.33 -4.61
C ILE A 234 -19.70 4.58 -4.63
N ALA A 235 -19.95 3.72 -5.62
CA ALA A 235 -21.07 2.78 -5.60
C ALA A 235 -20.97 1.82 -4.40
N THR A 236 -19.77 1.35 -4.07
CA THR A 236 -19.48 0.43 -2.97
C THR A 236 -19.50 1.16 -1.63
N LEU A 237 -19.02 2.41 -1.55
CA LEU A 237 -19.14 3.25 -0.35
C LEU A 237 -20.59 3.64 -0.07
N ASN A 238 -21.37 4.11 -1.06
CA ASN A 238 -22.78 4.42 -0.87
C ASN A 238 -23.59 3.15 -0.59
N SER A 239 -23.32 2.01 -1.24
CA SER A 239 -24.04 0.77 -0.93
C SER A 239 -23.62 0.18 0.41
N LEU A 240 -22.35 0.26 0.83
CA LEU A 240 -21.89 -0.21 2.14
C LEU A 240 -22.39 0.70 3.25
N VAL A 241 -22.32 2.03 3.09
CA VAL A 241 -22.85 3.00 4.05
C VAL A 241 -24.38 2.87 4.13
N LEU A 242 -25.11 2.76 3.01
CA LEU A 242 -26.57 2.52 3.05
C LEU A 242 -26.94 1.14 3.59
N THR A 243 -26.17 0.09 3.29
CA THR A 243 -26.39 -1.25 3.83
C THR A 243 -26.08 -1.30 5.32
N LEU A 244 -25.00 -0.66 5.78
CA LEU A 244 -24.67 -0.53 7.21
C LEU A 244 -25.71 0.30 7.95
N VAL A 245 -26.13 1.44 7.41
CA VAL A 245 -27.19 2.28 7.98
C VAL A 245 -28.52 1.52 8.03
N ARG A 246 -28.83 0.65 7.06
CA ARG A 246 -30.01 -0.24 7.09
C ARG A 246 -29.86 -1.37 8.10
N MET A 247 -28.73 -2.07 8.13
CA MET A 247 -28.48 -3.15 9.10
C MET A 247 -28.49 -2.66 10.55
N VAL A 248 -28.04 -1.43 10.80
CA VAL A 248 -28.03 -0.80 12.13
C VAL A 248 -29.41 -0.25 12.51
N ARG A 249 -30.21 0.22 11.54
CA ARG A 249 -31.60 0.66 11.79
C ARG A 249 -32.59 -0.50 11.95
N ASP A 250 -32.35 -1.64 11.31
CA ASP A 250 -33.27 -2.79 11.31
C ASP A 250 -32.97 -3.83 12.42
N THR A 251 -31.92 -3.66 13.23
CA THR A 251 -31.73 -4.48 14.42
C THR A 251 -32.69 -4.07 15.54
N SER A 252 -33.90 -4.62 15.50
CA SER A 252 -34.64 -4.95 16.74
C SER A 252 -33.78 -5.90 17.59
N PRO A 253 -33.86 -5.87 18.94
CA PRO A 253 -32.93 -6.57 19.81
C PRO A 253 -33.14 -8.10 19.72
N CYS A 254 -32.49 -8.74 18.76
CA CYS A 254 -32.39 -10.19 18.68
C CYS A 254 -30.98 -10.62 19.09
N MET A 255 -30.91 -11.38 20.18
CA MET A 255 -29.72 -11.71 20.96
C MET A 255 -28.76 -12.74 20.33
N SER A 256 -28.70 -12.87 19.00
CA SER A 256 -27.90 -13.97 18.37
C SER A 256 -27.21 -13.68 17.03
N CYS A 257 -27.18 -12.44 16.52
CA CYS A 257 -26.40 -12.13 15.32
C CYS A 257 -24.96 -11.70 15.65
N GLU A 258 -24.01 -12.63 15.64
CA GLU A 258 -22.59 -12.32 15.52
C GLU A 258 -22.29 -11.82 14.08
N VAL A 259 -22.44 -10.52 13.84
CA VAL A 259 -21.92 -9.88 12.63
C VAL A 259 -20.41 -9.71 12.81
N SER A 260 -19.62 -10.57 12.15
CA SER A 260 -18.17 -10.41 12.04
C SER A 260 -17.84 -9.15 11.23
N LEU A 261 -17.66 -8.02 11.90
CA LEU A 261 -17.26 -6.72 11.34
C LEU A 261 -15.78 -6.66 10.89
N GLN A 262 -15.10 -7.80 10.70
CA GLN A 262 -13.64 -7.88 10.54
C GLN A 262 -13.06 -7.30 9.24
N THR A 263 -13.84 -6.78 8.29
CA THR A 263 -13.28 -6.30 7.01
C THR A 263 -14.14 -5.22 6.37
N LEU A 264 -14.13 -4.00 6.92
CA LEU A 264 -14.42 -2.79 6.13
C LEU A 264 -13.09 -2.10 5.80
N GLN A 265 -12.58 -2.34 4.60
CA GLN A 265 -11.42 -1.66 4.03
C GLN A 265 -11.90 -0.78 2.89
N VAL A 266 -11.55 0.51 2.93
CA VAL A 266 -11.82 1.42 1.82
C VAL A 266 -10.47 1.78 1.21
N LYS A 267 -10.21 1.24 0.02
CA LYS A 267 -9.01 1.58 -0.76
C LYS A 267 -9.16 2.96 -1.36
N ILE A 268 -8.14 3.78 -1.19
CA ILE A 268 -8.03 5.16 -1.65
C ILE A 268 -6.80 5.17 -2.56
N TYR A 269 -7.02 5.07 -3.87
CA TYR A 269 -5.95 5.20 -4.87
C TYR A 269 -5.60 6.67 -5.09
#